data_AF-A0AA43CPB1-F1
#
_entry.id   AF-A0AA43CPB1-F1
#
_cell.length_a   1.000
_cell.length_b   1.000
_cell.length_c   1.000
_cell.angle_alpha   90.00
_cell.angle_beta   90.00
_cell.angle_gamma   90.00
#
_symmetry.space_group_name_H-M   'P 1'
#
loop_
_entity.id
_entity.type
_entity.pdbx_description
1 polymer ?
#
loop_
_entity_poly.entity_id
_entity_poly.type
_entity_poly.pdbx_seq_one_letter_code
_entity_poly.pdbx_strand_id
1 'polypeptide(L)'
;RQLEAIEQLGLFPTFERWKRDVVAVVEEVNRGLAPSHKPVAIWDFTGYNSITTEAVPAAGEGKATKWFWESSHYKREVGDMVLLRMLHPNSSATSVPAGFGVMLASETLEAHFEGIRLAARRYRETYPYEVADVEQLARKTESIRRSLN
;
A
#
# COMPACT_ATOMS: atom_id res chain seq x y z
N ARG A 1 -4.81 -6.87 4.06
CA ARG A 1 -6.07 -7.39 3.47
C ARG A 1 -6.60 -6.59 2.27
N GLN A 2 -6.61 -5.25 2.27
CA GLN A 2 -7.16 -4.47 1.14
C GLN A 2 -6.51 -4.76 -0.23
N LEU A 3 -5.18 -4.90 -0.31
CA LEU A 3 -4.51 -5.26 -1.57
C LEU A 3 -4.89 -6.66 -2.08
N GLU A 4 -5.13 -7.61 -1.17
CA GLU A 4 -5.66 -8.92 -1.56
C GLU A 4 -7.09 -8.80 -2.08
N ALA A 5 -7.93 -7.94 -1.52
CA ALA A 5 -9.27 -7.71 -2.07
C ALA A 5 -9.20 -7.10 -3.49
N ILE A 6 -8.28 -6.17 -3.73
CA ILE A 6 -8.01 -5.61 -5.08
C ILE A 6 -7.57 -6.71 -6.04
N GLU A 7 -6.67 -7.60 -5.61
CA GLU A 7 -6.23 -8.75 -6.42
C GLU A 7 -7.40 -9.68 -6.76
N GLN A 8 -8.17 -10.12 -5.76
CA GLN A 8 -9.25 -11.10 -5.93
C GLN A 8 -10.38 -10.58 -6.83
N LEU A 9 -10.56 -9.26 -6.90
CA LEU A 9 -11.51 -8.60 -7.80
C LEU A 9 -10.92 -8.31 -9.19
N GLY A 10 -9.68 -8.73 -9.48
CA GLY A 10 -9.01 -8.47 -10.75
C GLY A 10 -8.67 -7.00 -11.00
N LEU A 11 -8.65 -6.17 -9.95
CA LEU A 11 -8.50 -4.71 -10.05
C LEU A 11 -7.05 -4.24 -9.98
N PHE A 12 -6.09 -5.13 -9.74
CA PHE A 12 -4.67 -4.77 -9.61
C PHE A 12 -4.11 -4.03 -10.83
N PRO A 13 -4.37 -4.45 -12.08
CA PRO A 13 -3.91 -3.69 -13.27
C PRO A 13 -4.50 -2.28 -13.34
N THR A 14 -5.76 -2.11 -12.93
CA THR A 14 -6.42 -0.79 -12.85
C THR A 14 -5.80 0.07 -11.76
N PHE A 15 -5.50 -0.52 -10.60
CA PHE A 15 -4.85 0.17 -9.49
C PHE A 15 -3.45 0.68 -9.85
N GLU A 16 -2.64 -0.13 -10.53
CA GLU A 16 -1.32 0.30 -11.01
C GLU A 16 -1.42 1.36 -12.11
N ARG A 17 -2.38 1.23 -13.03
CA ARG A 17 -2.64 2.26 -14.04
C ARG A 17 -2.98 3.59 -13.39
N TRP A 18 -3.90 3.59 -12.41
CA TRP A 18 -4.24 4.80 -11.67
C TRP A 18 -3.02 5.45 -11.02
N LYS A 19 -2.11 4.66 -10.41
CA LYS A 19 -0.86 5.20 -9.86
C LYS A 19 0.05 5.80 -10.93
N ARG A 20 0.18 5.16 -12.11
CA ARG A 20 0.93 5.73 -13.26
C ARG A 20 0.35 7.07 -13.68
N ASP A 21 -0.98 7.15 -13.78
CA ASP A 21 -1.67 8.37 -14.20
C ASP A 21 -1.43 9.51 -13.19
N VAL A 22 -1.47 9.22 -11.88
CA VAL A 22 -1.14 10.19 -10.83
C VAL A 22 0.30 10.69 -10.95
N VAL A 23 1.27 9.79 -11.16
CA VAL A 23 2.68 10.17 -11.35
C VAL A 23 2.85 11.05 -12.58
N ALA A 24 2.24 10.68 -13.70
CA ALA A 24 2.30 11.44 -14.95
C ALA A 24 1.77 12.88 -14.78
N VAL A 25 0.61 13.04 -14.10
CA VAL A 25 0.04 14.36 -13.79
C VAL A 25 0.98 15.19 -12.92
N VAL A 26 1.57 14.60 -11.88
CA VAL A 26 2.49 15.33 -10.99
C VAL A 26 3.76 15.75 -11.70
N GLU A 27 4.33 14.89 -12.55
CA GLU A 27 5.50 15.24 -13.34
C GLU A 27 5.19 16.33 -14.37
N GLU A 28 4.00 16.31 -14.97
CA GLU A 28 3.54 17.40 -15.84
C GLU A 28 3.45 18.73 -15.10
N VAL A 29 2.84 18.74 -13.91
CA VAL A 29 2.80 19.94 -13.05
C VAL A 29 4.22 20.40 -12.71
N ASN A 30 5.10 19.48 -12.34
CA ASN A 30 6.48 19.80 -11.95
C ASN A 30 7.30 20.42 -13.10
N ARG A 31 7.06 20.01 -14.35
CA ARG A 31 7.72 20.63 -15.52
C ARG A 31 7.34 22.10 -15.73
N GLY A 32 6.15 22.50 -15.28
CA GLY A 32 5.66 23.88 -15.36
C GLY A 32 6.05 24.77 -14.19
N LEU A 33 6.74 24.25 -13.17
CA LEU A 33 7.08 25.02 -11.98
C LEU A 33 8.18 26.05 -12.26
N ALA A 34 8.03 27.24 -11.65
CA ALA A 34 9.11 28.20 -11.63
C ALA A 34 10.31 27.67 -10.80
N PRO A 35 11.57 28.03 -11.12
CA PRO A 35 12.75 27.49 -10.44
C PRO A 35 12.79 27.69 -8.92
N SER A 36 12.04 28.65 -8.39
CA SER A 36 11.92 28.92 -6.95
C SER A 36 10.96 28.00 -6.20
N HIS A 37 10.14 27.22 -6.92
CA HIS A 37 9.15 26.34 -6.32
C HIS A 37 9.72 24.93 -6.12
N LYS A 38 9.38 24.31 -4.99
CA LYS A 38 9.74 22.91 -4.74
C LYS A 38 8.84 21.98 -5.57
N PRO A 39 9.41 20.98 -6.25
CA PRO A 39 8.62 19.95 -6.91
C PRO A 39 7.71 19.20 -5.94
N VAL A 40 6.54 18.80 -6.43
CA VAL A 40 5.62 17.92 -5.72
C VAL A 40 6.13 16.48 -5.84
N ALA A 41 6.22 15.77 -4.72
CA ALA A 41 6.60 14.35 -4.69
C ALA A 41 5.38 13.47 -4.39
N ILE A 42 5.30 12.31 -5.04
CA ILE A 42 4.32 11.26 -4.73
C ILE A 42 5.00 10.17 -3.91
N TRP A 43 4.35 9.78 -2.81
CA TRP A 43 4.80 8.71 -1.93
C TRP A 43 3.78 7.58 -1.92
N ASP A 44 4.27 6.35 -2.09
CA ASP A 44 3.49 5.14 -1.98
C ASP A 44 3.79 4.40 -0.67
N PHE A 45 2.82 4.40 0.23
CA PHE A 45 2.86 3.66 1.50
C PHE A 45 2.13 2.32 1.44
N THR A 46 1.68 1.91 0.25
CA THR A 46 1.08 0.59 0.04
C THR A 46 2.15 -0.49 -0.15
N GLY A 47 1.70 -1.74 -0.25
CA GLY A 47 2.54 -2.90 -0.51
C GLY A 47 2.54 -3.87 0.67
N TYR A 48 3.38 -4.89 0.57
CA TYR A 48 3.52 -5.96 1.56
C TYR A 48 4.88 -5.78 2.26
N ASN A 49 4.87 -5.24 3.47
CA ASN A 49 6.07 -4.92 4.23
C ASN A 49 5.84 -5.13 5.74
N SER A 50 6.87 -4.94 6.55
CA SER A 50 6.84 -5.16 8.01
C SER A 50 5.83 -4.31 8.78
N ILE A 51 5.26 -3.27 8.17
CA ILE A 51 4.19 -2.45 8.75
C ILE A 51 2.82 -2.95 8.31
N THR A 52 2.65 -3.25 7.02
CA THR A 52 1.34 -3.56 6.41
C THR A 52 0.96 -5.04 6.47
N THR A 53 1.90 -5.93 6.82
CA THR A 53 1.67 -7.38 6.96
C THR A 53 1.93 -7.87 8.38
N GLU A 54 1.63 -7.05 9.39
CA GLU A 54 1.66 -7.53 10.76
C GLU A 54 0.64 -8.65 10.99
N ALA A 55 0.98 -9.61 11.85
CA ALA A 55 0.08 -10.69 12.19
C ALA A 55 -1.09 -10.16 13.03
N VAL A 56 -2.31 -10.53 12.65
CA VAL A 56 -3.52 -10.21 13.41
C VAL A 56 -3.77 -11.32 14.43
N PRO A 57 -3.84 -11.02 15.74
CA PRO A 57 -4.14 -12.03 16.75
C PRO A 57 -5.50 -12.68 16.53
N ALA A 58 -5.64 -13.96 16.92
CA ALA A 58 -6.92 -14.64 16.80
C ALA A 58 -7.99 -13.97 17.68
N ALA A 59 -9.26 -14.09 17.26
CA ALA A 59 -10.38 -13.56 18.02
C ALA A 59 -10.37 -14.14 19.45
N GLY A 60 -10.40 -13.27 20.45
CA GLY A 60 -10.38 -13.65 21.87
C GLY A 60 -9.01 -13.67 22.53
N GLU A 61 -7.90 -13.49 21.81
CA GLU A 61 -6.56 -13.42 22.42
C GLU A 61 -6.30 -12.11 23.18
N GLY A 62 -7.15 -11.09 23.04
CA GLY A 62 -7.06 -9.81 23.75
C GLY A 62 -5.81 -8.97 23.40
N LYS A 63 -4.99 -9.41 22.43
CA LYS A 63 -3.80 -8.69 21.98
C LYS A 63 -4.16 -7.71 20.88
N ALA A 64 -3.72 -6.47 21.02
CA ALA A 64 -3.79 -5.49 19.94
C ALA A 64 -2.60 -5.66 18.99
N THR A 65 -2.84 -5.47 17.71
CA THR A 65 -1.81 -5.28 16.67
C THR A 65 -0.94 -4.06 16.99
N LYS A 66 0.29 -4.03 16.47
CA LYS A 66 1.24 -2.95 16.74
C LYS A 66 0.98 -1.70 15.89
N TRP A 67 0.56 -1.87 14.63
CA TRP A 67 0.55 -0.77 13.66
C TRP A 67 -0.85 -0.26 13.32
N PHE A 68 -1.85 -1.13 13.36
CA PHE A 68 -3.23 -0.79 12.99
C PHE A 68 -4.21 -1.02 14.15
N TRP A 69 -5.30 -0.26 14.18
CA TRP A 69 -6.48 -0.56 15.01
C TRP A 69 -7.39 -1.56 14.29
N GLU A 70 -7.58 -1.32 13.01
CA GLU A 70 -8.19 -2.24 12.05
C GLU A 70 -7.68 -1.90 10.63
N SER A 71 -8.19 -2.59 9.62
CA SER A 71 -7.77 -2.50 8.22
C SER A 71 -7.64 -1.11 7.60
N SER A 72 -8.37 -0.10 8.08
CA SER A 72 -8.41 1.26 7.52
C SER A 72 -7.85 2.35 8.45
N HIS A 73 -7.72 2.08 9.75
CA HIS A 73 -7.22 3.01 10.75
C HIS A 73 -5.86 2.56 11.29
N TYR A 74 -4.80 3.24 10.85
CA TYR A 74 -3.47 3.06 11.40
C TYR A 74 -3.30 3.80 12.75
N LYS A 75 -2.39 3.32 13.58
CA LYS A 75 -2.03 3.94 14.86
C LYS A 75 -1.09 5.12 14.68
N ARG A 76 -0.95 5.94 15.72
CA ARG A 76 -0.14 7.17 15.72
C ARG A 76 1.29 6.91 15.23
N GLU A 77 1.88 5.79 15.62
CA GLU A 77 3.23 5.38 15.27
C GLU A 77 3.42 5.28 13.74
N VAL A 78 2.41 4.78 13.02
CA VAL A 78 2.43 4.71 11.55
C VAL A 78 2.31 6.10 10.94
N GLY A 79 1.46 6.96 11.50
CA GLY A 79 1.37 8.37 11.08
C GLY A 79 2.69 9.12 11.27
N ASP A 80 3.36 8.92 12.40
CA ASP A 80 4.68 9.50 12.68
C ASP A 80 5.71 9.00 11.65
N MET A 81 5.70 7.71 11.29
CA MET A 81 6.57 7.16 10.25
C MET A 81 6.30 7.75 8.86
N VAL A 82 5.04 7.96 8.49
CA VAL A 82 4.66 8.62 7.22
C VAL A 82 5.24 10.03 7.15
N LEU A 83 5.03 10.83 8.21
CA LEU A 83 5.54 12.20 8.29
C LEU A 83 7.07 12.24 8.25
N LEU A 84 7.74 11.38 9.02
CA LEU A 84 9.20 11.29 9.03
C LEU A 84 9.75 10.94 7.64
N ARG A 85 9.15 9.97 6.94
CA ARG A 85 9.57 9.57 5.59
C ARG A 85 9.43 10.72 4.60
N MET A 86 8.32 11.46 4.64
CA MET A 86 8.04 12.54 3.69
C MET A 86 8.86 13.80 3.96
N LEU A 87 9.01 14.19 5.23
CA LEU A 87 9.68 15.44 5.62
C LEU A 87 11.20 15.28 5.72
N HIS A 88 11.69 14.06 5.95
CA HIS A 88 13.11 13.76 6.13
C HIS A 88 13.57 12.54 5.32
N PRO A 89 13.38 12.53 3.98
CA PRO A 89 13.64 11.35 3.14
C PRO A 89 15.11 10.90 3.11
N ASN A 90 16.04 11.81 3.41
CA ASN A 90 17.48 11.55 3.47
C ASN A 90 18.00 11.29 4.89
N SER A 91 17.11 11.28 5.89
CA SER A 91 17.53 11.02 7.27
C SER A 91 17.91 9.56 7.43
N SER A 92 19.10 9.32 7.96
CA SER A 92 19.56 8.00 8.40
C SER A 92 18.88 7.52 9.68
N ALA A 93 17.83 8.21 10.15
CA ALA A 93 17.04 7.81 11.30
C ALA A 93 16.49 6.39 11.08
N THR A 94 16.92 5.47 11.93
CA THR A 94 16.55 4.05 11.96
C THR A 94 15.07 3.79 12.27
N SER A 95 14.26 4.84 12.45
CA SER A 95 12.88 4.75 12.93
C SER A 95 11.86 4.38 11.85
N VAL A 96 12.17 4.53 10.55
CA VAL A 96 11.25 4.15 9.46
C VAL A 96 11.84 3.02 8.63
N PRO A 97 11.22 1.83 8.57
CA PRO A 97 11.70 0.72 7.75
C PRO A 97 11.90 1.12 6.29
N ALA A 98 12.99 0.70 5.66
CA ALA A 98 13.33 1.09 4.29
C ALA A 98 12.19 0.85 3.29
N GLY A 99 11.50 -0.28 3.41
CA GLY A 99 10.35 -0.66 2.58
C GLY A 99 9.01 0.00 2.91
N PHE A 100 8.96 0.99 3.81
CA PHE A 100 7.73 1.71 4.16
C PHE A 100 7.78 3.16 3.66
N GLY A 101 7.02 3.45 2.60
CA GLY A 101 6.98 4.75 1.93
C GLY A 101 8.03 4.88 0.84
N VAL A 102 7.67 4.63 -0.42
CA VAL A 102 8.56 4.73 -1.57
C VAL A 102 8.16 5.96 -2.39
N MET A 103 9.13 6.81 -2.76
CA MET A 103 8.87 7.91 -3.67
C MET A 103 8.67 7.37 -5.08
N LEU A 104 7.56 7.70 -5.72
CA LEU A 104 7.26 7.28 -7.09
C LEU A 104 7.73 8.33 -8.09
N ALA A 105 8.33 7.84 -9.17
CA ALA A 105 8.65 8.60 -10.38
C ALA A 105 8.49 7.67 -11.59
N SER A 106 8.28 8.24 -12.78
CA SER A 106 8.13 7.48 -14.03
C SER A 106 9.28 6.50 -14.26
N GLU A 107 10.49 6.85 -13.83
CA GLU A 107 11.69 6.04 -13.99
C GLU A 107 11.74 4.83 -13.02
N THR A 108 11.05 4.88 -11.88
CA THR A 108 11.21 3.89 -10.80
C THR A 108 9.94 3.11 -10.48
N LEU A 109 8.76 3.59 -10.88
CA LEU A 109 7.48 3.02 -10.46
C LEU A 109 7.30 1.56 -10.90
N GLU A 110 7.77 1.16 -12.07
CA GLU A 110 7.59 -0.22 -12.55
C GLU A 110 8.40 -1.22 -11.72
N ALA A 111 9.63 -0.87 -11.36
CA ALA A 111 10.47 -1.68 -10.48
C ALA A 111 9.83 -1.81 -9.09
N HIS A 112 9.21 -0.73 -8.58
CA HIS A 112 8.46 -0.76 -7.34
C HIS A 112 7.23 -1.65 -7.41
N PHE A 113 6.45 -1.60 -8.50
CA PHE A 113 5.29 -2.47 -8.70
C PHE A 113 5.67 -3.96 -8.81
N GLU A 114 6.76 -4.29 -9.50
CA GLU A 114 7.30 -5.65 -9.50
C GLU A 114 7.71 -6.11 -8.09
N GLY A 115 8.31 -5.22 -7.31
CA GLY A 115 8.62 -5.47 -5.90
C GLY A 115 7.38 -5.80 -5.09
N ILE A 116 6.28 -5.05 -5.27
CA ILE A 116 4.99 -5.32 -4.63
C ILE A 116 4.43 -6.68 -5.06
N ARG A 117 4.45 -7.01 -6.36
CA ARG A 117 3.98 -8.31 -6.87
C ARG A 117 4.77 -9.48 -6.29
N LEU A 118 6.09 -9.35 -6.18
CA LEU A 118 6.93 -10.38 -5.55
C LEU A 118 6.62 -10.53 -4.06
N ALA A 119 6.45 -9.41 -3.35
CA ALA A 119 6.11 -9.43 -1.94
C ALA A 119 4.69 -10.00 -1.70
N ALA A 120 3.74 -9.76 -2.61
CA ALA A 120 2.41 -10.35 -2.58
C ALA A 120 2.46 -11.88 -2.67
N ARG A 121 3.28 -12.44 -3.56
CA ARG A 121 3.48 -13.90 -3.66
C ARG A 121 3.96 -14.49 -2.33
N ARG A 122 4.98 -13.87 -1.72
CA ARG A 122 5.51 -14.28 -0.40
C ARG A 122 4.47 -14.17 0.71
N TYR A 123 3.67 -13.10 0.71
CA TYR A 123 2.58 -12.94 1.66
C TYR A 123 1.56 -14.07 1.53
N ARG A 124 1.19 -14.46 0.30
CA ARG A 124 0.22 -15.55 0.07
C ARG A 124 0.73 -16.92 0.50
N GLU A 125 2.02 -17.18 0.35
CA GLU A 125 2.68 -18.37 0.88
C GLU A 125 2.71 -18.40 2.41
N THR A 126 2.88 -17.23 3.04
CA THR A 126 3.04 -17.10 4.50
C THR A 126 1.71 -17.06 5.25
N TYR A 127 0.66 -16.48 4.64
CA TYR A 127 -0.66 -16.26 5.26
C TYR A 127 -1.80 -16.90 4.44
N PRO A 128 -1.76 -18.20 4.12
CA PRO A 128 -2.72 -18.83 3.21
C PRO A 128 -4.16 -18.76 3.72
N TYR A 129 -4.38 -18.86 5.03
CA TYR A 129 -5.72 -18.74 5.62
C TYR A 129 -6.31 -17.33 5.47
N GLU A 130 -5.52 -16.27 5.68
CA GLU A 130 -6.01 -14.89 5.51
C GLU A 130 -6.37 -14.60 4.05
N VAL A 131 -5.62 -15.16 3.11
CA VAL A 131 -5.89 -15.02 1.68
C VAL A 131 -7.19 -15.74 1.31
N ALA A 132 -7.39 -16.96 1.80
CA ALA A 132 -8.63 -17.72 1.58
C ALA A 132 -9.87 -16.99 2.13
N ASP A 133 -9.75 -16.37 3.31
CA ASP A 133 -10.82 -15.55 3.90
C ASP A 133 -11.20 -14.36 3.00
N VAL A 134 -10.20 -13.64 2.49
CA VAL A 134 -10.42 -12.49 1.58
C VAL A 134 -11.04 -12.94 0.26
N GLU A 135 -10.58 -14.06 -0.31
CA GLU A 135 -11.14 -14.64 -1.53
C GLU A 135 -12.62 -15.03 -1.35
N GLN A 136 -12.98 -15.62 -0.21
CA GLN A 136 -14.37 -15.95 0.09
C GLN A 136 -15.25 -14.69 0.16
N LEU A 137 -14.76 -13.63 0.80
CA LEU A 137 -15.48 -12.36 0.90
C LEU A 137 -15.66 -11.69 -0.47
N ALA A 138 -14.63 -11.71 -1.31
CA ALA A 138 -14.68 -11.18 -2.67
C ALA A 138 -15.74 -11.91 -3.51
N ARG A 139 -15.75 -13.25 -3.51
CA ARG A 139 -16.75 -14.07 -4.22
C ARG A 139 -18.19 -13.73 -3.79
N LYS A 140 -18.42 -13.57 -2.49
CA LYS A 140 -19.75 -13.18 -1.96
C LYS A 140 -20.18 -11.82 -2.48
N THR A 141 -19.26 -10.86 -2.52
CA THR A 141 -19.50 -9.49 -2.99
C THR A 141 -19.83 -9.47 -4.49
N GLU A 142 -19.10 -10.23 -5.31
CA GLU A 142 -19.38 -10.34 -6.74
C GLU A 142 -20.75 -10.97 -7.02
N SER A 143 -21.14 -12.00 -6.28
CA SER A 143 -22.45 -12.63 -6.40
C SER A 143 -23.58 -11.61 -6.17
N ILE A 144 -23.46 -10.78 -5.13
CA ILE A 144 -24.42 -9.71 -4.83
C ILE A 144 -24.45 -8.69 -5.98
N ARG A 145 -23.29 -8.23 -6.46
CA ARG A 145 -23.22 -7.25 -7.56
C ARG A 145 -23.89 -7.77 -8.83
N ARG A 146 -23.76 -9.06 -9.13
CA ARG A 146 -24.41 -9.69 -10.29
C ARG A 146 -25.92 -9.85 -10.12
N SER A 147 -26.43 -10.03 -8.90
CA SER A 147 -27.88 -10.11 -8.64
C SER A 147 -28.61 -8.77 -8.69
N LEU A 148 -27.87 -7.65 -8.64
CA LEU A 148 -28.41 -6.29 -8.65
C LEU A 148 -28.37 -5.63 -10.05
N ASN A 149 -27.74 -6.29 -11.03
CA ASN A 149 -27.67 -5.87 -12.43
C ASN A 149 -28.52 -6.80 -13.29
#